data_AF-A0A357CX19-F1
#
_entry.id   AF-A0A357CX19-F1
#
_cell.length_a   1.000
_cell.length_b   1.000
_cell.length_c   1.000
_cell.angle_alpha   90.00
_cell.angle_beta   90.00
_cell.angle_gamma   90.00
#
_symmetry.space_group_name_H-M   'P 1'
#
loop_
_entity.id
_entity.type
_entity.pdbx_description
1 polymer ?
#
loop_
_entity_poly.entity_id
_entity_poly.type
_entity_poly.pdbx_seq_one_letter_code
_entity_poly.pdbx_strand_id
1 'polypeptide(L)'
;MTEFERVKYETVKFMRGKYKLDEVGNGKDQVKFKQGAKTIVTIDIREDKYTFLIIFGRAEREKFEAIREEFSQYIKDHYDNTKTYHDGKWMFIDVATLAELEVIKKLILIKKNPNRKPFPKGNALYGKCGHRCDLCVHYTGITEEFREMLIPHLNAVYGGSVWDMRCTGCDTPNCHCCCDGNELCESLKCLLTKQFSACSDCINYPCEKATVGYRSLEPRNISADDVTWAILPYVPFQYGN
;
A
#
# COMPACT_ATOMS: atom_id res chain seq x y z
N MET A 1 8.51 6.63 -14.18
CA MET A 1 8.54 5.51 -13.23
C MET A 1 9.04 4.30 -13.99
N THR A 2 10.18 3.73 -13.60
CA THR A 2 10.71 2.50 -14.21
C THR A 2 9.78 1.31 -13.89
N GLU A 3 9.90 0.21 -14.64
CA GLU A 3 9.10 -0.99 -14.36
C GLU A 3 9.35 -1.51 -12.93
N PHE A 4 10.59 -1.48 -12.48
CA PHE A 4 10.98 -1.80 -11.10
C PHE A 4 10.25 -0.93 -10.06
N GLU A 5 10.19 0.39 -10.28
CA GLU A 5 9.44 1.30 -9.40
C GLU A 5 7.93 1.05 -9.43
N ARG A 6 7.37 0.63 -10.58
CA ARG A 6 5.96 0.24 -10.70
C ARG A 6 5.67 -1.02 -9.90
N VAL A 7 6.52 -2.05 -10.01
CA VAL A 7 6.40 -3.28 -9.22
C VAL A 7 6.46 -2.97 -7.73
N LYS A 8 7.39 -2.11 -7.30
CA LYS A 8 7.49 -1.63 -5.91
C LYS A 8 6.17 -1.03 -5.43
N TYR A 9 5.67 -0.05 -6.17
CA TYR A 9 4.45 0.69 -5.84
C TYR A 9 3.23 -0.23 -5.78
N GLU A 10 3.04 -1.06 -6.79
CA GLU A 10 1.90 -1.98 -6.87
C GLU A 10 1.98 -3.11 -5.81
N THR A 11 3.20 -3.50 -5.40
CA THR A 11 3.39 -4.45 -4.30
C THR A 11 2.91 -3.87 -2.98
N VAL A 12 3.39 -2.68 -2.57
CA VAL A 12 2.97 -2.08 -1.30
C VAL A 12 1.50 -1.70 -1.34
N LYS A 13 1.00 -1.21 -2.47
CA LYS A 13 -0.43 -0.91 -2.68
C LYS A 13 -1.27 -2.17 -2.46
N PHE A 14 -0.92 -3.30 -3.09
CA PHE A 14 -1.64 -4.56 -2.91
C PHE A 14 -1.56 -5.07 -1.47
N MET A 15 -0.35 -5.17 -0.91
CA MET A 15 -0.11 -5.75 0.41
C MET A 15 -0.76 -4.91 1.51
N ARG A 16 -0.48 -3.60 1.54
CA ARG A 16 -1.06 -2.69 2.53
C ARG A 16 -2.56 -2.54 2.32
N GLY A 17 -3.06 -2.49 1.08
CA GLY A 17 -4.48 -2.27 0.79
C GLY A 17 -5.40 -3.47 1.04
N LYS A 18 -4.92 -4.70 0.84
CA LYS A 18 -5.72 -5.92 1.04
C LYS A 18 -5.50 -6.60 2.39
N TYR A 19 -4.37 -6.34 3.03
CA TYR A 19 -3.97 -7.06 4.23
C TYR A 19 -3.63 -6.14 5.40
N LYS A 20 -4.09 -6.54 6.60
CA LYS A 20 -3.64 -6.00 7.89
C LYS A 20 -2.51 -6.89 8.39
N LEU A 21 -1.27 -6.48 8.08
CA LEU A 21 -0.02 -7.20 8.36
C LEU A 21 1.03 -6.21 8.86
N ASP A 22 1.90 -6.69 9.74
CA ASP A 22 3.12 -5.99 10.13
C ASP A 22 4.17 -6.16 9.04
N GLU A 23 4.91 -5.09 8.75
CA GLU A 23 6.12 -5.13 7.94
C GLU A 23 7.31 -5.24 8.88
N VAL A 24 8.13 -6.28 8.72
CA VAL A 24 9.30 -6.52 9.55
C VAL A 24 10.53 -6.62 8.67
N GLY A 25 11.38 -5.61 8.76
CA GLY A 25 12.61 -5.49 8.00
C GLY A 25 13.80 -6.14 8.70
N ASN A 26 14.77 -6.61 7.92
CA ASN A 26 16.07 -7.07 8.44
C ASN A 26 17.12 -5.93 8.55
N GLY A 27 16.75 -4.69 8.23
CA GLY A 27 17.64 -3.53 8.18
C GLY A 27 18.64 -3.50 7.01
N LYS A 28 18.52 -4.40 6.03
CA LYS A 28 19.45 -4.50 4.88
C LYS A 28 18.72 -4.48 3.55
N ASP A 29 17.99 -5.55 3.26
CA ASP A 29 17.48 -5.86 1.92
C ASP A 29 16.23 -6.75 1.95
N GLN A 30 15.71 -7.12 3.12
CA GLN A 30 14.57 -8.02 3.23
C GLN A 30 13.47 -7.40 4.09
N VAL A 31 12.22 -7.56 3.64
CA VAL A 31 11.02 -7.22 4.41
C VAL A 31 10.06 -8.40 4.44
N LYS A 32 9.48 -8.67 5.61
CA LYS A 32 8.48 -9.72 5.83
C LYS A 32 7.14 -9.09 6.13
N PHE A 33 6.09 -9.53 5.44
CA PHE A 33 4.72 -9.20 5.80
C PHE A 33 4.16 -10.30 6.70
N LYS A 34 3.86 -9.95 7.95
CA LYS A 34 3.53 -10.91 9.02
C LYS A 34 2.15 -10.67 9.62
N GLN A 35 1.52 -11.76 10.06
CA GLN A 35 0.36 -11.74 10.94
C GLN A 35 0.74 -12.45 12.24
N GLY A 36 1.12 -11.68 13.26
CA GLY A 36 1.72 -12.24 14.48
C GLY A 36 2.99 -13.05 14.13
N ALA A 37 3.06 -14.30 14.56
CA ALA A 37 4.19 -15.17 14.24
C ALA A 37 4.25 -15.60 12.77
N LYS A 38 3.10 -15.69 12.06
CA LYS A 38 3.02 -16.23 10.69
C LYS A 38 3.52 -15.22 9.66
N THR A 39 4.51 -15.60 8.87
CA THR A 39 4.91 -14.84 7.68
C THR A 39 4.01 -15.21 6.50
N ILE A 40 3.44 -14.20 5.84
CA ILE A 40 2.62 -14.38 4.64
C ILE A 40 3.50 -14.38 3.40
N VAL A 41 4.40 -13.39 3.30
CA VAL A 41 5.38 -13.28 2.23
C VAL A 41 6.62 -12.59 2.75
N THR A 42 7.78 -13.04 2.28
CA THR A 42 9.07 -12.36 2.46
C THR A 42 9.49 -11.81 1.11
N ILE A 43 10.03 -10.60 1.07
CA ILE A 43 10.51 -9.98 -0.16
C ILE A 43 11.95 -9.57 0.06
N ASP A 44 12.84 -10.12 -0.75
CA ASP A 44 14.22 -9.65 -0.89
C ASP A 44 14.26 -8.57 -1.98
N ILE A 45 14.86 -7.43 -1.65
CA ILE A 45 14.96 -6.23 -2.46
C ILE A 45 16.37 -6.20 -3.06
N ARG A 46 16.46 -6.35 -4.37
CA ARG A 46 17.72 -6.27 -5.13
C ARG A 46 17.67 -5.06 -6.06
N GLU A 47 18.80 -4.70 -6.64
CA GLU A 47 18.90 -3.50 -7.49
C GLU A 47 18.06 -3.61 -8.78
N ASP A 48 17.88 -4.82 -9.30
CA ASP A 48 17.23 -5.10 -10.59
C ASP A 48 15.87 -5.81 -10.46
N LYS A 49 15.58 -6.42 -9.32
CA LYS A 49 14.37 -7.23 -9.10
C LYS A 49 13.98 -7.38 -7.63
N TYR A 50 12.78 -7.91 -7.42
CA TYR A 50 12.30 -8.36 -6.12
C TYR A 50 12.17 -9.87 -6.11
N THR A 51 12.71 -10.55 -5.11
CA THR A 51 12.51 -12.00 -4.94
C THR A 51 11.46 -12.23 -3.86
N PHE A 52 10.32 -12.79 -4.25
CA PHE A 52 9.23 -13.13 -3.34
C PHE A 52 9.39 -14.57 -2.86
N LEU A 53 9.46 -14.75 -1.53
CA LEU A 53 9.41 -16.05 -0.89
C LEU A 53 8.02 -16.28 -0.30
N ILE A 54 7.34 -17.31 -0.82
CA ILE A 54 6.06 -17.80 -0.34
C ILE A 54 6.20 -19.26 0.07
N ILE A 55 5.78 -19.58 1.30
CA ILE A 55 5.85 -20.93 1.84
C ILE A 55 4.44 -21.52 1.88
N PHE A 56 4.18 -22.57 1.09
CA PHE A 56 2.92 -23.31 1.12
C PHE A 56 3.02 -24.53 2.02
N GLY A 57 2.27 -24.53 3.13
CA GLY A 57 1.99 -25.72 3.91
C GLY A 57 0.97 -26.62 3.21
N ARG A 58 0.58 -27.72 3.86
CA ARG A 58 -0.33 -28.71 3.28
C ARG A 58 -1.62 -28.10 2.71
N ALA A 59 -2.35 -27.34 3.51
CA ALA A 59 -3.64 -26.77 3.09
C ALA A 59 -3.50 -25.74 1.94
N GLU A 60 -2.37 -25.03 1.87
CA GLU A 60 -2.12 -24.04 0.81
C GLU A 60 -1.69 -24.74 -0.48
N ARG A 61 -0.99 -25.88 -0.39
CA ARG A 61 -0.70 -26.76 -1.53
C ARG A 61 -1.95 -27.40 -2.13
N GLU A 62 -2.85 -27.92 -1.30
CA GLU A 62 -4.14 -28.48 -1.75
C GLU A 62 -4.96 -27.43 -2.52
N LYS A 63 -4.98 -26.17 -2.04
CA LYS A 63 -5.63 -25.06 -2.76
C LYS A 63 -4.94 -24.72 -4.07
N PHE A 64 -3.60 -24.67 -4.10
CA PHE A 64 -2.86 -24.42 -5.32
C PHE A 64 -3.14 -25.50 -6.37
N GLU A 65 -3.11 -26.78 -5.97
CA GLU A 65 -3.37 -27.94 -6.83
C GLU A 65 -4.78 -27.90 -7.43
N ALA A 66 -5.78 -27.40 -6.69
CA ALA A 66 -7.16 -27.27 -7.18
C ALA A 66 -7.36 -26.24 -8.30
N ILE A 67 -6.53 -25.19 -8.36
CA ILE A 67 -6.60 -24.13 -9.39
C ILE A 67 -5.34 -24.08 -10.26
N ARG A 68 -4.55 -25.16 -10.23
CA ARG A 68 -3.21 -25.24 -10.83
C ARG A 68 -3.19 -24.93 -12.32
N GLU A 69 -4.25 -25.31 -13.03
CA GLU A 69 -4.34 -25.08 -14.48
C GLU A 69 -4.53 -23.62 -14.89
N GLU A 70 -4.83 -22.73 -13.94
CA GLU A 70 -4.87 -21.28 -14.19
C GLU A 70 -3.48 -20.63 -14.20
N PHE A 71 -2.44 -21.35 -13.78
CA PHE A 71 -1.06 -20.85 -13.73
C PHE A 71 -0.28 -21.21 -15.00
N SER A 72 0.71 -20.39 -15.34
CA SER A 72 1.61 -20.67 -16.46
C SER A 72 2.46 -21.93 -16.18
N GLN A 73 2.98 -22.54 -17.25
CA GLN A 73 3.86 -23.70 -17.11
C GLN A 73 5.08 -23.39 -16.25
N TYR A 74 5.64 -22.18 -16.36
CA TYR A 74 6.74 -21.71 -15.50
C TYR A 74 6.44 -21.85 -14.00
N ILE A 75 5.25 -21.44 -13.55
CA ILE A 75 4.86 -21.55 -12.13
C ILE A 75 4.58 -23.00 -11.74
N LYS A 76 3.93 -23.77 -12.62
CA LYS A 76 3.70 -25.20 -12.41
C LYS A 76 5.03 -25.95 -12.21
N ASP A 77 5.99 -25.72 -13.09
CA ASP A 77 7.31 -26.33 -13.03
C ASP A 77 8.08 -25.88 -11.79
N HIS A 78 8.03 -24.58 -11.46
CA HIS A 78 8.66 -24.08 -10.24
C HIS A 78 8.07 -24.74 -8.98
N TYR A 79 6.74 -24.88 -8.90
CA TYR A 79 6.08 -25.56 -7.80
C TYR A 79 6.49 -27.04 -7.69
N ASP A 80 6.50 -27.78 -8.80
CA ASP A 80 6.85 -29.22 -8.79
C ASP A 80 8.30 -29.45 -8.40
N ASN A 81 9.21 -28.67 -8.98
CA ASN A 81 10.64 -28.82 -8.77
C ASN A 81 11.11 -28.29 -7.41
N THR A 82 10.29 -27.46 -6.73
CA THR A 82 10.60 -26.96 -5.40
C THR A 82 10.46 -28.06 -4.34
N LYS A 83 11.51 -28.27 -3.56
CA LYS A 83 11.50 -29.23 -2.44
C LYS A 83 10.46 -28.85 -1.38
N THR A 84 9.70 -29.84 -0.91
CA THR A 84 8.81 -29.69 0.25
C THR A 84 9.56 -30.10 1.52
N TYR A 85 9.67 -29.18 2.46
CA TYR A 85 10.24 -29.37 3.79
C TYR A 85 9.14 -29.65 4.82
N HIS A 86 9.54 -29.94 6.06
CA HIS A 86 8.62 -30.21 7.17
C HIS A 86 7.67 -29.03 7.46
N ASP A 87 8.10 -27.80 7.18
CA ASP A 87 7.35 -26.55 7.39
C ASP A 87 6.68 -26.01 6.11
N GLY A 88 6.85 -26.70 4.98
CA GLY A 88 6.17 -26.39 3.72
C GLY A 88 7.07 -26.41 2.50
N LYS A 89 6.50 -26.01 1.36
CA LYS A 89 7.20 -25.85 0.08
C LYS A 89 7.57 -24.39 -0.10
N TRP A 90 8.86 -24.10 -0.19
CA TRP A 90 9.43 -22.75 -0.19
C TRP A 90 9.69 -22.28 -1.62
N MET A 91 8.78 -21.48 -2.17
CA MET A 91 8.89 -20.99 -3.54
C MET A 91 9.54 -19.60 -3.55
N PHE A 92 10.67 -19.48 -4.24
CA PHE A 92 11.38 -18.22 -4.46
C PHE A 92 11.17 -17.77 -5.89
N ILE A 93 10.43 -16.69 -6.09
CA ILE A 93 10.05 -16.23 -7.42
C ILE A 93 10.53 -14.80 -7.60
N ASP A 94 11.36 -14.61 -8.62
CA ASP A 94 11.82 -13.29 -9.02
C ASP A 94 10.71 -12.54 -9.77
N VAL A 95 10.59 -11.24 -9.49
CA VAL A 95 9.61 -10.33 -10.07
C VAL A 95 10.32 -9.06 -10.52
N ALA A 96 10.33 -8.83 -11.83
CA ALA A 96 10.87 -7.64 -12.46
C ALA A 96 9.78 -6.84 -13.22
N THR A 97 8.63 -7.47 -13.50
CA THR A 97 7.53 -6.89 -14.29
C THR A 97 6.19 -6.92 -13.56
N LEU A 98 5.24 -6.07 -13.99
CA LEU A 98 3.88 -6.11 -13.43
C LEU A 98 3.14 -7.42 -13.75
N ALA A 99 3.41 -8.05 -14.88
CA ALA A 99 2.78 -9.32 -15.25
C ALA A 99 3.18 -10.45 -14.28
N GLU A 100 4.45 -10.51 -13.91
CA GLU A 100 4.95 -11.44 -12.88
C GLU A 100 4.35 -11.11 -11.51
N LEU A 101 4.22 -9.82 -11.17
CA LEU A 101 3.60 -9.41 -9.92
C LEU A 101 2.13 -9.87 -9.82
N GLU A 102 1.35 -9.83 -10.90
CA GLU A 102 -0.03 -10.34 -10.90
C GLU A 102 -0.10 -11.84 -10.61
N VAL A 103 0.86 -12.62 -11.10
CA VAL A 103 0.99 -14.04 -10.77
C VAL A 103 1.29 -14.23 -9.27
N ILE A 104 2.21 -13.43 -8.72
CA ILE A 104 2.53 -13.47 -7.29
C ILE A 104 1.33 -13.08 -6.43
N LYS A 105 0.55 -12.05 -6.82
CA LYS A 105 -0.66 -11.66 -6.11
C LYS A 105 -1.65 -12.84 -5.99
N LYS A 106 -1.80 -13.66 -7.04
CA LYS A 106 -2.62 -14.89 -6.99
C LYS A 106 -2.07 -15.90 -5.97
N LEU A 107 -0.75 -16.13 -5.93
CA LEU A 107 -0.12 -17.02 -4.96
C LEU A 107 -0.28 -16.53 -3.51
N ILE A 108 -0.20 -15.21 -3.28
CA ILE A 108 -0.43 -14.60 -1.96
C ILE A 108 -1.89 -14.77 -1.53
N LEU A 109 -2.84 -14.67 -2.46
CA LEU A 109 -4.27 -14.92 -2.18
C LEU A 109 -4.52 -16.38 -1.76
N ILE A 110 -3.81 -17.34 -2.33
CA ILE A 110 -3.84 -18.74 -1.87
C ILE A 110 -3.26 -18.85 -0.45
N LYS A 111 -2.11 -18.18 -0.19
CA LYS A 111 -1.45 -18.21 1.11
C LYS A 111 -2.32 -17.66 2.22
N LYS A 112 -3.03 -16.57 1.94
CA LYS A 112 -3.85 -15.84 2.91
C LYS A 112 -4.94 -15.07 2.19
N ASN A 113 -6.18 -15.29 2.63
CA ASN A 113 -7.30 -14.43 2.23
C ASN A 113 -7.08 -13.00 2.75
N PRO A 114 -7.45 -11.98 1.96
CA PRO A 114 -7.47 -10.58 2.41
C PRO A 114 -8.19 -10.45 3.75
N ASN A 115 -7.59 -9.74 4.69
CA ASN A 115 -8.09 -9.59 6.06
C ASN A 115 -8.23 -8.12 6.49
N ARG A 116 -7.93 -7.17 5.60
CA ARG A 116 -8.13 -5.75 5.89
C ARG A 116 -9.62 -5.41 5.78
N LYS A 117 -10.15 -4.79 6.82
CA LYS A 117 -11.50 -4.22 6.81
C LYS A 117 -11.47 -2.83 6.15
N PRO A 118 -12.45 -2.48 5.32
CA PRO A 118 -12.57 -1.12 4.81
C PRO A 118 -12.89 -0.15 5.96
N PHE A 119 -12.48 1.10 5.81
CA PHE A 119 -12.95 2.14 6.71
C PHE A 119 -14.45 2.39 6.52
N PRO A 120 -15.16 2.87 7.57
CA PRO A 120 -16.54 3.31 7.43
C PRO A 120 -16.69 4.32 6.29
N LYS A 121 -17.72 4.13 5.45
CA LYS A 121 -18.01 5.00 4.29
C LYS A 121 -19.11 6.03 4.57
N GLY A 122 -19.93 5.85 5.61
CA GLY A 122 -21.13 6.67 5.85
C GLY A 122 -20.84 8.17 5.99
N ASN A 123 -19.74 8.52 6.67
CA ASN A 123 -19.28 9.91 6.86
C ASN A 123 -17.90 10.14 6.20
N ALA A 124 -17.53 9.31 5.21
CA ALA A 124 -16.23 9.43 4.57
C ALA A 124 -16.15 10.73 3.79
N LEU A 125 -15.09 11.51 4.03
CA LEU A 125 -14.81 12.72 3.28
C LEU A 125 -13.57 12.50 2.44
N TYR A 126 -13.76 12.55 1.12
CA TYR A 126 -12.66 12.42 0.17
C TYR A 126 -12.23 13.80 -0.30
N GLY A 127 -10.94 14.08 -0.24
CA GLY A 127 -10.38 15.21 -0.94
C GLY A 127 -10.44 14.99 -2.45
N LYS A 128 -10.30 16.05 -3.25
CA LYS A 128 -10.22 15.97 -4.72
C LYS A 128 -9.08 15.06 -5.22
N CYS A 129 -8.08 14.79 -4.39
CA CYS A 129 -7.00 13.82 -4.64
C CYS A 129 -7.40 12.35 -4.44
N GLY A 130 -8.56 12.06 -3.87
CA GLY A 130 -9.02 10.71 -3.52
C GLY A 130 -8.54 10.21 -2.14
N HIS A 131 -7.82 11.03 -1.37
CA HIS A 131 -7.44 10.72 0.02
C HIS A 131 -8.61 10.90 0.98
N ARG A 132 -8.56 10.21 2.13
CA ARG A 132 -9.56 10.31 3.21
C ARG A 132 -9.24 11.49 4.12
N CYS A 133 -9.84 12.65 3.83
CA CYS A 133 -9.71 13.85 4.65
C CYS A 133 -10.25 13.64 6.07
N ASP A 134 -11.32 12.87 6.24
CA ASP A 134 -11.87 12.53 7.57
C ASP A 134 -10.91 11.65 8.42
N LEU A 135 -9.83 11.15 7.83
CA LEU A 135 -8.80 10.37 8.50
C LEU A 135 -7.43 11.08 8.53
N CYS A 136 -7.38 12.34 8.07
CA CYS A 136 -6.15 13.13 8.00
C CYS A 136 -5.96 13.94 9.29
N VAL A 137 -4.76 13.86 9.88
CA VAL A 137 -4.40 14.60 11.11
C VAL A 137 -4.57 16.11 10.98
N HIS A 138 -4.40 16.64 9.77
CA HIS A 138 -4.51 18.07 9.51
C HIS A 138 -5.95 18.53 9.28
N TYR A 139 -6.89 17.63 9.02
CA TYR A 139 -8.25 18.05 8.71
C TYR A 139 -8.91 18.69 9.93
N THR A 140 -9.55 19.84 9.76
CA THR A 140 -10.19 20.55 10.87
C THR A 140 -11.49 19.90 11.35
N GLY A 141 -12.09 19.04 10.54
CA GLY A 141 -13.35 18.37 10.86
C GLY A 141 -13.24 17.12 11.75
N ILE A 142 -12.03 16.76 12.21
CA ILE A 142 -11.84 15.66 13.17
C ILE A 142 -11.67 16.19 14.59
N THR A 143 -12.01 15.36 15.58
CA THR A 143 -11.85 15.70 17.01
C THR A 143 -10.38 15.70 17.43
N GLU A 144 -10.06 16.41 18.51
CA GLU A 144 -8.69 16.41 19.06
C GLU A 144 -8.28 15.02 19.58
N GLU A 145 -9.20 14.26 20.18
CA GLU A 145 -8.89 12.91 20.68
C GLU A 145 -8.52 11.96 19.52
N PHE A 146 -9.21 12.06 18.39
CA PHE A 146 -8.85 11.28 17.21
C PHE A 146 -7.50 11.73 16.65
N ARG A 147 -7.22 13.04 16.66
CA ARG A 147 -5.93 13.59 16.23
C ARG A 147 -4.78 13.08 17.10
N GLU A 148 -4.95 13.11 18.41
CA GLU A 148 -3.98 12.56 19.38
C GLU A 148 -3.73 11.06 19.17
N MET A 149 -4.75 10.30 18.78
CA MET A 149 -4.60 8.88 18.41
C MET A 149 -3.77 8.69 17.12
N LEU A 150 -3.91 9.57 16.12
CA LEU A 150 -3.18 9.46 14.86
C LEU A 150 -1.69 9.81 14.99
N ILE A 151 -1.33 10.78 15.83
CA ILE A 151 0.03 11.36 15.93
C ILE A 151 1.11 10.29 16.19
N PRO A 152 0.98 9.36 17.15
CA PRO A 152 1.97 8.31 17.38
C PRO A 152 2.24 7.44 16.13
N HIS A 153 1.18 7.07 15.41
CA HIS A 153 1.30 6.29 14.17
C HIS A 153 2.01 7.07 13.06
N LEU A 154 1.71 8.35 12.93
CA LEU A 154 2.36 9.23 11.96
C LEU A 154 3.83 9.43 12.28
N ASN A 155 4.16 9.63 13.57
CA ASN A 155 5.54 9.71 14.03
C ASN A 155 6.32 8.42 13.76
N ALA A 156 5.68 7.27 13.94
CA ALA A 156 6.31 5.97 13.67
C ALA A 156 6.68 5.77 12.19
N VAL A 157 5.92 6.35 11.25
CA VAL A 157 6.15 6.22 9.80
C VAL A 157 6.99 7.37 9.24
N TYR A 158 6.63 8.61 9.53
CA TYR A 158 7.23 9.80 8.91
C TYR A 158 8.27 10.50 9.80
N GLY A 159 8.44 10.07 11.06
CA GLY A 159 9.31 10.73 12.04
C GLY A 159 8.58 11.81 12.86
N GLY A 160 9.25 12.33 13.88
CA GLY A 160 8.70 13.35 14.80
C GLY A 160 8.55 14.71 14.12
N SER A 161 7.40 14.96 13.51
CA SER A 161 7.01 16.27 12.97
C SER A 161 6.12 17.03 13.95
N VAL A 162 6.08 18.35 13.79
CA VAL A 162 5.00 19.16 14.36
C VAL A 162 3.76 18.94 13.47
N TRP A 163 2.69 18.37 14.03
CA TRP A 163 1.42 18.08 13.35
C TRP A 163 0.37 19.17 13.63
N ASP A 164 0.81 20.41 13.80
CA ASP A 164 0.01 21.58 14.17
C ASP A 164 -0.72 22.22 12.99
N MET A 165 -0.27 21.94 11.77
CA MET A 165 -0.89 22.41 10.54
C MET A 165 -2.37 21.99 10.47
N ARG A 166 -3.24 22.90 9.99
CA ARG A 166 -4.68 22.68 9.86
C ARG A 166 -5.16 22.98 8.44
N CYS A 167 -6.01 22.11 7.91
CA CYS A 167 -6.55 22.13 6.57
C CYS A 167 -8.07 21.99 6.62
N THR A 168 -8.76 22.89 5.93
CA THR A 168 -10.24 22.90 5.87
C THR A 168 -10.80 22.11 4.67
N GLY A 169 -9.93 21.53 3.84
CA GLY A 169 -10.29 20.69 2.67
C GLY A 169 -10.02 21.38 1.33
N CYS A 170 -9.94 20.59 0.24
CA CYS A 170 -9.53 21.06 -1.09
C CYS A 170 -10.49 22.04 -1.79
N ASP A 171 -11.69 22.24 -1.24
CA ASP A 171 -12.72 23.12 -1.79
C ASP A 171 -12.86 24.45 -1.03
N THR A 172 -11.93 24.72 -0.13
CA THR A 172 -11.99 25.86 0.79
C THR A 172 -10.81 26.80 0.59
N PRO A 173 -10.96 28.11 0.89
CA PRO A 173 -9.86 29.08 0.78
C PRO A 173 -8.64 28.73 1.64
N ASN A 174 -8.86 28.10 2.81
CA ASN A 174 -7.81 27.69 3.74
C ASN A 174 -7.36 26.23 3.49
N CYS A 175 -7.38 25.80 2.23
CA CYS A 175 -6.80 24.52 1.85
C CYS A 175 -5.28 24.61 1.94
N HIS A 176 -4.64 23.60 2.54
CA HIS A 176 -3.17 23.53 2.51
C HIS A 176 -2.61 23.32 1.11
N CYS A 177 -3.36 22.69 0.20
CA CYS A 177 -2.95 22.62 -1.19
C CYS A 177 -2.94 24.01 -1.86
N CYS A 178 -3.33 25.08 -1.16
CA CYS A 178 -3.06 26.46 -1.54
C CYS A 178 -1.84 26.98 -0.75
N CYS A 179 -0.61 26.57 -1.10
CA CYS A 179 0.59 27.09 -0.43
C CYS A 179 1.00 28.44 -1.05
N ASP A 180 1.33 29.40 -0.19
CA ASP A 180 1.79 30.78 -0.47
C ASP A 180 0.78 31.69 -1.18
N GLY A 181 0.06 32.51 -0.40
CA GLY A 181 -0.69 33.66 -0.92
C GLY A 181 -2.02 33.34 -1.62
N ASN A 182 -2.73 32.28 -1.22
CA ASN A 182 -3.95 31.75 -1.86
C ASN A 182 -3.71 31.14 -3.27
N GLU A 183 -2.49 30.83 -3.66
CA GLU A 183 -2.22 30.20 -4.94
C GLU A 183 -2.51 28.69 -4.89
N LEU A 184 -3.39 28.20 -5.77
CA LEU A 184 -3.76 26.79 -5.86
C LEU A 184 -2.54 25.92 -6.25
N CYS A 185 -2.44 24.70 -5.70
CA CYS A 185 -1.46 23.75 -6.19
C CYS A 185 -1.74 23.41 -7.65
N GLU A 186 -0.70 22.97 -8.34
CA GLU A 186 -0.74 22.63 -9.75
C GLU A 186 -1.83 21.61 -10.13
N SER A 187 -2.11 20.63 -9.25
CA SER A 187 -3.20 19.68 -9.45
C SER A 187 -4.58 20.36 -9.40
N LEU A 188 -4.80 21.29 -8.47
CA LEU A 188 -6.05 22.05 -8.37
C LEU A 188 -6.19 23.08 -9.51
N LYS A 189 -5.09 23.72 -9.93
CA LYS A 189 -5.05 24.57 -11.14
C LYS A 189 -5.46 23.80 -12.39
N CYS A 190 -4.91 22.59 -12.58
CA CYS A 190 -5.28 21.70 -13.69
C CYS A 190 -6.77 21.35 -13.64
N LEU A 191 -7.27 20.93 -12.47
CA LEU A 191 -8.67 20.55 -12.27
C LEU A 191 -9.63 21.67 -12.66
N LEU A 192 -9.38 22.90 -12.21
CA LEU A 192 -10.22 24.06 -12.56
C LEU A 192 -10.14 24.39 -14.04
N THR A 193 -8.95 24.38 -14.63
CA THR A 193 -8.73 24.72 -16.05
C THR A 193 -9.38 23.70 -16.98
N LYS A 194 -9.29 22.41 -16.63
CA LYS A 194 -9.81 21.30 -17.43
C LYS A 194 -11.22 20.87 -17.06
N GLN A 195 -11.80 21.48 -16.02
CA GLN A 195 -13.14 21.16 -15.49
C GLN A 195 -13.29 19.68 -15.09
N PHE A 196 -12.25 19.10 -14.52
CA PHE A 196 -12.31 17.74 -13.97
C PHE A 196 -13.03 17.71 -12.62
N SER A 197 -13.62 16.57 -12.26
CA SER A 197 -14.24 16.38 -10.96
C SER A 197 -13.23 15.94 -9.89
N ALA A 198 -12.13 15.28 -10.27
CA ALA A 198 -11.07 14.88 -9.37
C ALA A 198 -9.66 15.22 -9.90
N CYS A 199 -8.70 15.41 -8.99
CA CYS A 199 -7.30 15.64 -9.34
C CYS A 199 -6.69 14.42 -10.03
N SER A 200 -7.23 13.22 -9.75
CA SER A 200 -6.82 11.96 -10.38
C SER A 200 -7.05 11.93 -11.89
N ASP A 201 -7.94 12.76 -12.41
CA ASP A 201 -8.30 12.78 -13.82
C ASP A 201 -7.28 13.59 -14.65
N CYS A 202 -6.38 14.33 -13.98
CA CYS A 202 -5.35 15.12 -14.65
C CYS A 202 -4.10 14.27 -14.94
N ILE A 203 -3.82 14.03 -16.23
CA ILE A 203 -2.62 13.30 -16.69
C ILE A 203 -1.30 14.01 -16.36
N ASN A 204 -1.33 15.34 -16.22
CA ASN A 204 -0.14 16.14 -15.93
C ASN A 204 0.29 16.04 -14.46
N TYR A 205 -0.65 15.74 -13.57
CA TYR A 205 -0.41 15.65 -12.13
C TYR A 205 -1.11 14.41 -11.55
N PRO A 206 -0.70 13.20 -11.96
CA PRO A 206 -1.37 11.98 -11.52
C PRO A 206 -1.30 11.90 -10.00
N CYS A 207 -2.38 11.45 -9.35
CA CYS A 207 -2.39 11.23 -7.89
C CYS A 207 -1.27 10.26 -7.44
N GLU A 208 -0.80 9.40 -8.35
CA GLU A 208 0.38 8.54 -8.17
C GLU A 208 1.69 9.32 -8.01
N LYS A 209 1.74 10.62 -8.35
CA LYS A 209 2.87 11.53 -8.11
C LYS A 209 2.58 12.54 -7.00
N ALA A 210 1.30 12.77 -6.67
CA ALA A 210 0.89 13.57 -5.51
C ALA A 210 1.24 12.82 -4.22
N THR A 211 2.41 13.13 -3.69
CA THR A 211 3.06 12.55 -2.52
C THR A 211 2.23 12.75 -1.25
N VAL A 212 1.63 11.71 -0.68
CA VAL A 212 1.31 11.73 0.76
C VAL A 212 1.35 10.33 1.40
N GLY A 213 0.99 9.25 0.69
CA GLY A 213 1.15 7.89 1.23
C GLY A 213 2.60 7.40 1.18
N TYR A 214 3.08 6.71 2.22
CA TYR A 214 4.37 6.01 2.20
C TYR A 214 4.40 4.93 1.10
N ARG A 215 5.24 5.10 0.08
CA ARG A 215 5.32 4.20 -1.10
C ARG A 215 6.54 3.28 -1.10
N SER A 216 7.44 3.46 -0.13
CA SER A 216 8.65 2.67 -0.05
C SER A 216 8.33 1.24 0.34
N LEU A 217 8.99 0.31 -0.34
CA LEU A 217 9.21 -1.06 0.08
C LEU A 217 10.66 -1.15 0.48
N GLU A 218 10.93 -1.29 1.77
CA GLU A 218 12.26 -1.18 2.35
C GLU A 218 12.34 -2.03 3.61
N PRO A 219 13.54 -2.41 4.07
CA PRO A 219 13.72 -3.29 5.22
C PRO A 219 13.53 -2.53 6.54
N ARG A 220 12.34 -1.93 6.72
CA ARG A 220 11.91 -1.18 7.90
C ARG A 220 10.78 -1.90 8.62
N ASN A 221 10.67 -1.66 9.93
CA ASN A 221 9.54 -2.12 10.73
C ASN A 221 8.39 -1.10 10.66
N ILE A 222 7.20 -1.54 10.23
CA ILE A 222 5.97 -0.74 10.22
C ILE A 222 4.84 -1.63 10.73
N SER A 223 4.17 -1.24 11.81
CA SER A 223 3.08 -2.06 12.34
C SER A 223 1.85 -2.03 11.43
N ALA A 224 1.00 -3.05 11.53
CA ALA A 224 -0.25 -3.10 10.79
C ALA A 224 -1.17 -1.89 11.07
N ASP A 225 -1.11 -1.34 12.28
CA ASP A 225 -1.88 -0.16 12.68
C ASP A 225 -1.24 1.14 12.16
N ASP A 226 0.08 1.25 12.12
CA ASP A 226 0.77 2.37 11.47
C ASP A 226 0.43 2.44 9.98
N VAL A 227 0.42 1.29 9.29
CA VAL A 227 -0.06 1.21 7.90
C VAL A 227 -1.50 1.72 7.80
N THR A 228 -2.36 1.35 8.76
CA THR A 228 -3.79 1.68 8.77
C THR A 228 -4.04 3.18 8.93
N TRP A 229 -3.34 3.82 9.85
CA TRP A 229 -3.64 5.19 10.30
C TRP A 229 -2.70 6.24 9.72
N ALA A 230 -1.45 5.87 9.39
CA ALA A 230 -0.47 6.80 8.87
C ALA A 230 -0.22 6.69 7.36
N ILE A 231 -0.47 5.54 6.74
CA ILE A 231 -0.17 5.36 5.31
C ILE A 231 -1.45 5.42 4.48
N LEU A 232 -2.38 4.51 4.75
CA LEU A 232 -3.50 4.26 3.85
C LEU A 232 -4.52 5.41 3.70
N PRO A 233 -4.77 6.31 4.68
CA PRO A 233 -5.60 7.49 4.45
C PRO A 233 -5.12 8.37 3.30
N TYR A 234 -3.83 8.27 3.00
CA TYR A 234 -3.10 9.07 2.03
C TYR A 234 -2.72 8.28 0.78
N VAL A 235 -3.35 7.12 0.55
CA VAL A 235 -3.23 6.39 -0.71
C VAL A 235 -4.60 6.42 -1.41
N PRO A 236 -4.71 7.06 -2.58
CA PRO A 236 -5.99 7.21 -3.28
C PRO A 236 -6.65 5.86 -3.54
N PHE A 237 -7.96 5.79 -3.31
CA PHE A 237 -8.80 4.64 -3.65
C PHE A 237 -8.37 3.30 -3.02
N GLN A 238 -7.52 3.32 -2.01
CA GLN A 238 -7.31 2.15 -1.17
C GLN A 238 -8.48 2.03 -0.18
N TYR A 239 -8.85 0.79 0.20
CA TYR A 239 -10.04 0.42 0.99
C TYR A 239 -11.35 0.11 0.23
N GLY A 240 -11.27 -0.78 -0.76
CA GLY A 240 -12.47 -1.42 -1.33
C GLY A 240 -13.36 -0.46 -2.10
N ASN A 241 -12.73 0.45 -2.84
CA ASN A 241 -13.35 1.16 -3.96
C ASN A 241 -13.04 0.43 -5.25
#